data_AF-A0A2D9CJP9-F1
#
_entry.id   AF-A0A2D9CJP9-F1
#
_cell.length_a   1.000
_cell.length_b   1.000
_cell.length_c   1.000
_cell.angle_alpha   90.00
_cell.angle_beta   90.00
_cell.angle_gamma   90.00
#
_symmetry.space_group_name_H-M   'P 1'
#
loop_
_entity.id
_entity.type
_entity.pdbx_description
1 polymer ?
#
loop_
_entity_poly.entity_id
_entity_poly.type
_entity_poly.pdbx_seq_one_letter_code
_entity_poly.pdbx_strand_id
1 'polypeptide(L)'
;MPAKKKPGVGKGRGIKPTKAEGDIRVNRVARMLSNGAVRSEIIQYGCKEWGVVDRTTDEYIKRARELLREDWEIDRRTFTAELLSQLASLQKDSRKNGQGHIALGCINSAAKIAQIMS
;
A
#
# COMPACT_ATOMS: atom_id res chain seq x y z
N MET A 1 -31.57 20.64 38.07
CA MET A 1 -30.21 20.38 37.56
C MET A 1 -30.25 20.28 36.03
N PRO A 2 -29.85 21.29 35.26
CA PRO A 2 -29.92 21.20 33.80
C PRO A 2 -28.75 20.36 33.25
N ALA A 3 -29.09 19.43 32.37
CA ALA A 3 -28.18 18.50 31.71
C ALA A 3 -27.09 19.25 30.91
N LYS A 4 -25.82 18.90 31.16
CA LYS A 4 -24.67 19.42 30.41
C LYS A 4 -24.76 18.96 28.95
N LYS A 5 -24.97 19.92 28.05
CA LYS A 5 -24.92 19.76 26.60
C LYS A 5 -23.54 19.21 26.22
N LYS A 6 -23.48 18.04 25.57
CA LYS A 6 -22.22 17.50 25.01
C LYS A 6 -21.59 18.57 24.11
N PRO A 7 -20.27 18.86 24.22
CA PRO A 7 -19.64 19.83 23.34
C PRO A 7 -19.72 19.29 21.91
N GLY A 8 -20.46 20.01 21.07
CA GLY A 8 -20.54 19.73 19.64
C GLY A 8 -19.15 19.86 19.02
N VAL A 9 -18.78 18.89 18.18
CA VAL A 9 -17.55 18.85 17.41
C VAL A 9 -17.36 20.20 16.72
N GLY A 10 -16.37 20.96 17.22
CA GLY A 10 -16.09 22.31 16.77
C GLY A 10 -15.74 22.30 15.28
N LYS A 11 -16.42 23.14 14.52
CA LYS A 11 -16.12 23.42 13.12
C LYS A 11 -14.74 24.10 13.06
N GLY A 12 -13.67 23.31 12.99
CA GLY A 12 -12.31 23.80 12.83
C GLY A 12 -12.22 24.67 11.58
N ARG A 13 -11.89 25.95 11.76
CA ARG A 13 -11.73 26.93 10.68
C ARG A 13 -10.45 26.56 9.94
N GLY A 14 -10.57 25.65 8.96
CA GLY A 14 -9.43 24.98 8.34
C GLY A 14 -8.61 25.91 7.44
N ILE A 15 -7.41 26.26 7.89
CA ILE A 15 -6.33 26.62 6.95
C ILE A 15 -6.12 25.37 6.10
N LYS A 16 -6.37 25.49 4.79
CA LYS A 16 -6.09 24.39 3.86
C LYS A 16 -4.60 24.08 3.99
N PRO A 17 -4.22 22.83 4.33
CA PRO A 17 -2.82 22.47 4.35
C PRO A 17 -2.25 22.69 2.96
N THR A 18 -0.98 23.08 2.89
CA THR A 18 -0.27 23.11 1.62
C THR A 18 -0.26 21.72 1.01
N LYS A 19 -0.05 21.62 -0.31
CA LYS A 19 0.01 20.32 -0.99
C LYS A 19 1.00 19.37 -0.29
N ALA A 20 2.19 19.88 0.05
CA ALA A 20 3.23 19.14 0.76
C ALA A 20 2.77 18.64 2.14
N GLU A 21 2.12 19.48 2.95
CA GLU A 21 1.57 19.06 4.24
C GLU A 21 0.49 17.99 4.08
N GLY A 22 -0.37 18.13 3.07
CA GLY A 22 -1.37 17.13 2.72
C GLY A 22 -0.74 15.78 2.39
N ASP A 23 0.34 15.78 1.61
CA ASP A 23 1.05 14.57 1.20
C ASP A 23 1.75 13.89 2.40
N ILE A 24 2.36 14.67 3.30
CA ILE A 24 2.93 14.16 4.56
C ILE A 24 1.86 13.46 5.42
N ARG A 25 0.67 14.05 5.53
CA ARG A 25 -0.46 13.46 6.28
C ARG A 25 -0.94 12.16 5.66
N VAL A 26 -1.05 12.11 4.32
CA VAL A 26 -1.40 10.89 3.60
C VAL A 26 -0.36 9.79 3.82
N ASN A 27 0.93 10.10 3.73
CA ASN A 27 2.01 9.14 3.99
C ASN A 27 1.98 8.62 5.44
N ARG A 28 1.64 9.48 6.40
CA ARG A 28 1.46 9.07 7.80
C ARG A 28 0.29 8.08 7.93
N VAL A 29 -0.83 8.35 7.26
CA VAL A 29 -1.99 7.44 7.23
C VAL A 29 -1.64 6.12 6.55
N ALA A 30 -0.89 6.14 5.44
CA ALA A 30 -0.40 4.93 4.77
C ALA A 30 0.40 4.04 5.74
N ARG A 31 1.34 4.63 6.49
CA ARG A 31 2.09 3.89 7.53
C ARG A 31 1.18 3.29 8.60
N MET A 32 0.15 4.02 9.04
CA MET A 32 -0.80 3.49 10.02
C MET A 32 -1.58 2.31 9.46
N LEU A 33 -2.02 2.38 8.20
CA LEU A 33 -2.70 1.28 7.52
C LEU A 33 -1.80 0.05 7.36
N SER A 34 -0.53 0.23 6.99
CA SER A 34 0.46 -0.87 6.91
C SER A 34 0.70 -1.54 8.27
N ASN A 35 0.55 -0.79 9.36
CA ASN A 35 0.67 -1.31 10.73
C ASN A 35 -0.64 -1.91 11.28
N GLY A 36 -1.70 -2.00 10.45
CA GLY A 36 -2.97 -2.62 10.82
C GLY A 36 -3.97 -1.68 11.53
N ALA A 37 -3.75 -0.37 11.54
CA ALA A 37 -4.68 0.58 12.15
C ALA A 37 -6.04 0.57 11.46
N VAL A 38 -7.11 0.60 12.24
CA VAL A 38 -8.48 0.63 11.72
C VAL A 38 -8.98 2.05 11.51
N ARG A 39 -10.00 2.22 10.66
CA ARG A 39 -10.54 3.54 10.28
C ARG A 39 -10.86 4.45 11.48
N SER A 40 -11.46 3.90 12.54
CA SER A 40 -11.82 4.66 13.74
C SER A 40 -10.60 5.26 14.45
N GLU A 41 -9.49 4.53 14.50
CA GLU A 41 -8.24 4.99 15.11
C GLU A 41 -7.61 6.11 14.28
N ILE A 42 -7.64 5.97 12.95
CA ILE A 42 -7.11 6.98 12.03
C ILE A 42 -7.92 8.27 12.12
N ILE A 43 -9.25 8.18 12.25
CA ILE A 43 -10.13 9.35 12.45
C ILE A 43 -9.82 10.05 13.77
N GLN A 44 -9.71 9.29 14.87
CA GLN A 44 -9.35 9.86 16.17
C GLN A 44 -7.98 10.54 16.12
N TYR A 45 -7.00 9.91 15.47
CA TYR A 45 -5.67 10.47 15.27
C TYR A 45 -5.71 11.76 14.45
N GLY A 46 -6.40 11.78 13.31
CA GLY A 46 -6.52 12.97 12.47
C GLY A 46 -7.21 14.13 13.17
N CYS A 47 -8.25 13.84 13.96
CA CYS A 47 -8.92 14.84 14.79
C CYS A 47 -7.99 15.39 15.88
N LYS A 48 -7.23 14.53 16.57
CA LYS A 48 -6.35 14.93 17.68
C LYS A 48 -5.11 15.69 17.21
N GLU A 49 -4.44 15.18 16.18
CA GLU A 49 -3.14 15.70 15.75
C GLU A 49 -3.26 16.87 14.76
N TRP A 50 -4.31 16.86 13.92
CA TRP A 50 -4.46 17.85 12.84
C TRP A 50 -5.73 18.69 12.94
N GLY A 51 -6.62 18.40 13.89
CA GLY A 51 -7.90 19.10 14.04
C GLY A 51 -8.82 18.94 12.84
N VAL A 52 -8.66 17.87 12.05
CA VAL A 52 -9.46 17.64 10.84
C VAL A 52 -10.72 16.84 11.13
N VAL A 53 -11.76 17.09 10.34
CA VAL A 53 -13.03 16.37 10.40
C VAL A 53 -12.94 14.99 9.72
N ASP A 54 -13.82 14.07 10.10
CA ASP A 54 -13.89 12.71 9.59
C ASP A 54 -13.80 12.63 8.05
N ARG A 55 -14.55 13.49 7.35
CA ARG A 55 -14.54 13.54 5.88
C ARG A 55 -13.15 13.82 5.31
N THR A 56 -12.38 14.72 5.93
CA THR A 56 -11.01 15.02 5.49
C THR A 56 -10.09 13.85 5.77
N THR A 57 -10.25 13.19 6.91
CA THR A 57 -9.49 11.98 7.25
C THR A 57 -9.81 10.83 6.30
N ASP A 58 -11.07 10.66 5.90
CA ASP A 58 -11.48 9.66 4.90
C ASP A 58 -10.82 9.89 3.54
N GLU A 59 -10.69 11.15 3.10
CA GLU A 59 -9.94 11.47 1.88
C GLU A 59 -8.45 11.10 2.02
N TYR A 60 -7.84 11.32 3.20
CA TYR A 60 -6.47 10.87 3.44
C TYR A 60 -6.35 9.34 3.40
N ILE A 61 -7.29 8.62 3.99
CA ILE A 61 -7.34 7.15 3.95
C ILE A 61 -7.48 6.65 2.51
N LYS A 62 -8.35 7.27 1.71
CA LYS A 62 -8.53 6.92 0.30
C LYS A 62 -7.23 7.09 -0.48
N ARG A 63 -6.59 8.25 -0.37
CA ARG A 63 -5.31 8.54 -1.05
C ARG A 63 -4.19 7.62 -0.56
N ALA A 64 -4.13 7.32 0.74
CA ALA A 64 -3.14 6.41 1.30
C ALA A 64 -3.31 4.98 0.75
N ARG A 65 -4.55 4.52 0.56
CA ARG A 65 -4.82 3.21 -0.08
C ARG A 65 -4.43 3.18 -1.56
N GLU A 66 -4.58 4.30 -2.28
CA GLU A 66 -4.09 4.43 -3.65
C GLU A 66 -2.57 4.26 -3.70
N LEU A 67 -1.83 5.01 -2.86
CA LEU A 67 -0.37 4.92 -2.77
C LEU A 67 0.09 3.50 -2.43
N LEU A 68 -0.51 2.86 -1.43
CA LEU A 68 -0.16 1.49 -1.07
C LEU A 68 -0.42 0.50 -2.22
N ARG A 69 -1.46 0.74 -3.04
CA ARG A 69 -1.72 -0.08 -4.22
C ARG A 69 -0.67 0.17 -5.31
N GLU A 70 -0.31 1.42 -5.56
CA GLU A 70 0.72 1.78 -6.54
C GLU A 70 2.08 1.17 -6.16
N ASP A 71 2.47 1.29 -4.89
CA ASP A 71 3.69 0.68 -4.36
C ASP A 71 3.67 -0.84 -4.55
N TRP A 72 2.54 -1.49 -4.26
CA TRP A 72 2.38 -2.93 -4.44
C TRP A 72 2.46 -3.37 -5.91
N GLU A 73 1.84 -2.61 -6.81
CA GLU A 73 1.88 -2.90 -8.25
C GLU A 73 3.28 -2.74 -8.86
N ILE A 74 4.10 -1.84 -8.31
CA ILE A 74 5.50 -1.68 -8.69
C ILE A 74 6.35 -2.83 -8.13
N ASP A 75 6.18 -3.14 -6.84
CA ASP A 75 6.94 -4.19 -6.17
C ASP A 75 6.68 -5.57 -6.80
N ARG A 76 5.40 -5.89 -7.06
CA ARG A 76 5.00 -7.16 -7.69
C ARG A 76 5.62 -7.35 -9.07
N ARG A 77 5.67 -6.32 -9.90
CA ARG A 77 6.26 -6.39 -11.26
C ARG A 77 7.76 -6.54 -11.20
N THR A 78 8.43 -5.78 -10.34
CA THR A 78 9.88 -5.84 -10.15
C THR A 78 10.30 -7.21 -9.62
N PHE A 79 9.66 -7.67 -8.55
CA PHE A 79 9.89 -8.99 -7.96
C PHE A 79 9.69 -10.11 -8.98
N THR A 80 8.66 -10.01 -9.82
CA THR A 80 8.43 -11.03 -10.84
C THR A 80 9.50 -11.02 -11.93
N ALA A 81 9.95 -9.84 -12.37
CA ALA A 81 11.05 -9.74 -13.34
C ALA A 81 12.34 -10.37 -12.80
N GLU A 82 12.65 -10.15 -11.52
CA GLU A 82 13.79 -10.78 -10.84
C GLU A 82 13.67 -12.30 -10.81
N LEU A 83 12.52 -12.84 -10.41
CA LEU A 83 12.27 -14.29 -10.40
C LEU A 83 12.38 -14.91 -11.79
N LEU A 84 11.82 -14.28 -12.82
CA LEU A 84 11.92 -14.76 -14.20
C LEU A 84 13.37 -14.75 -14.71
N SER A 85 14.15 -13.73 -14.34
CA SER A 85 15.57 -13.63 -14.67
C SER A 85 16.40 -14.76 -14.03
N GLN A 86 16.12 -15.08 -12.77
CA GLN A 86 16.75 -16.19 -12.06
C GLN A 86 16.40 -17.54 -12.70
N LEU A 87 15.12 -17.78 -13.04
CA LEU A 87 14.68 -18.99 -13.72
C LEU A 87 15.31 -19.14 -15.11
N ALA A 88 15.42 -18.05 -15.89
CA ALA A 88 16.05 -18.07 -17.20
C ALA A 88 17.55 -18.45 -17.12
N SER A 89 18.24 -17.93 -16.10
CA SER A 89 19.65 -18.24 -15.84
C SER A 89 19.84 -19.71 -15.46
N LEU A 90 19.04 -20.22 -14.52
CA LEU A 90 19.07 -21.61 -14.09
C LEU A 90 18.72 -22.58 -15.22
N GLN A 91 17.74 -22.24 -16.05
CA GLN A 91 17.37 -23.01 -17.24
C GLN A 91 18.53 -23.10 -18.23
N LYS A 92 19.25 -21.98 -18.47
CA LYS A 92 20.38 -21.95 -19.41
C LYS A 92 21.51 -22.88 -18.94
N ASP A 93 21.82 -22.88 -17.65
CA ASP A 93 22.87 -23.75 -17.10
C ASP A 93 22.45 -25.22 -17.07
N SER A 94 21.19 -25.50 -16.70
CA SER A 94 20.64 -26.85 -16.73
C SER A 94 20.66 -27.45 -18.14
N ARG A 95 20.39 -26.64 -19.18
CA ARG A 95 20.48 -27.06 -20.59
C ARG A 95 21.91 -27.41 -21.00
N LYS A 96 22.90 -26.60 -20.59
CA LYS A 96 24.32 -26.87 -20.88
C LYS A 96 24.80 -28.17 -20.25
N ASN A 97 24.30 -28.49 -19.05
CA ASN A 97 24.70 -29.66 -18.28
C ASN A 97 23.89 -30.93 -18.60
N GLY A 98 23.02 -30.90 -19.63
CA GLY A 98 22.18 -32.04 -20.01
C GLY A 98 21.04 -32.37 -19.04
N GLN A 99 20.76 -31.49 -18.07
CA GLN A 99 19.74 -31.69 -17.04
C GLN A 99 18.38 -31.17 -17.54
N GLY A 100 17.84 -31.80 -18.58
CA GLY A 100 16.60 -31.38 -19.25
C GLY A 100 15.39 -31.31 -18.32
N HIS A 101 15.31 -32.17 -17.30
CA HIS A 101 14.21 -32.17 -16.33
C HIS A 101 14.16 -30.89 -15.49
N ILE A 102 15.32 -30.34 -15.08
CA ILE A 102 15.41 -29.09 -14.32
C ILE A 102 15.05 -27.91 -15.23
N ALA A 103 15.52 -27.93 -16.47
CA ALA A 103 15.17 -26.90 -17.45
C ALA A 103 13.66 -26.85 -17.71
N LEU A 104 12.98 -28.00 -17.82
CA LEU A 104 11.53 -28.09 -17.93
C LEU A 104 10.83 -27.57 -16.67
N GLY A 105 11.35 -27.89 -15.48
CA GLY A 105 10.85 -27.37 -14.21
C GLY A 105 10.90 -25.84 -14.12
N CYS A 106 11.98 -25.23 -14.63
CA CYS A 106 12.11 -23.77 -14.70
C CYS A 106 11.07 -23.15 -15.63
N ILE A 107 10.86 -23.73 -16.82
CA ILE A 107 9.86 -23.28 -17.80
C ILE A 107 8.45 -23.36 -17.22
N ASN A 108 8.10 -24.48 -16.57
CA ASN A 108 6.79 -24.64 -15.94
C ASN A 108 6.58 -23.64 -14.81
N SER A 109 7.61 -23.34 -14.03
CA SER A 109 7.54 -22.35 -12.95
C SER A 109 7.36 -20.93 -13.51
N ALA A 110 8.09 -20.58 -14.57
CA ALA A 110 7.92 -19.30 -15.27
C ALA A 110 6.50 -19.14 -15.86
N ALA A 111 5.94 -20.21 -16.43
CA ALA A 111 4.57 -20.20 -16.96
C ALA A 111 3.51 -19.98 -15.87
N LYS A 112 3.67 -20.62 -14.70
CA LYS A 112 2.78 -20.39 -13.54
C LYS A 112 2.85 -18.95 -13.05
N ILE A 113 4.04 -18.38 -12.97
CA ILE A 113 4.25 -16.98 -12.58
C ILE A 113 3.58 -16.05 -13.59
N ALA A 114 3.76 -16.29 -14.90
CA ALA A 114 3.12 -15.50 -15.95
C ALA A 114 1.58 -15.54 -15.88
N GLN A 115 0.99 -16.70 -15.55
CA GLN A 115 -0.46 -16.84 -15.38
C GLN A 115 -1.00 -16.07 -14.15
N ILE A 116 -0.21 -15.94 -13.08
CA ILE A 116 -0.61 -15.16 -11.91
C ILE A 116 -0.58 -13.65 -12.20
N MET A 117 0.17 -13.22 -13.22
CA MET A 117 0.30 -11.82 -13.63
C MET A 117 -0.66 -11.36 -14.73
N SER A 118 -1.26 -12.30 -15.48
CA SER A 118 -2.28 -12.01 -16.50
C SER A 118 -3.64 -11.70 -15.90
#